data_AF-A0A432TFI5-F1
#
_entry.id   AF-A0A432TFI5-F1
#
_cell.length_a   1.000
_cell.length_b   1.000
_cell.length_c   1.000
_cell.angle_alpha   90.00
_cell.angle_beta   90.00
_cell.angle_gamma   90.00
#
_symmetry.space_group_name_H-M   'P 1'
#
loop_
_entity.id
_entity.type
_entity.pdbx_description
1 polymer ?
#
loop_
_entity_poly.entity_id
_entity_poly.type
_entity_poly.pdbx_seq_one_letter_code
_entity_poly.pdbx_strand_id
1 'polypeptide(L)'
;MKDKKTIITYGTYDMLHVGHMKLLERAKALGDYLIVGVTDENYDRSRGKLNVVESTKKRVKAIEALDFVDKVIVERHKNQKAEDMVKYDVDIFAIGDDWVGAFDYLNEYTHVEYLARTEGISSTKLRRENFDIIRMGIVGVGRDTQAFIEESKFVSNLKINRVYSSDFLTVKNFTKNSDSIKYGHDNYDDFLDTSISAVYIDTSLDEHYMLIKKAIEAGKHVLCENPLALNKSELKELLSLAKKEKVLLLSALKTAFLPAFNQLLTELDNGIIGEIKEVRATRTSLYKEKNYSDEFIAQGATNILSSYPSLLVSKILGKSNKITFFDQKDGDYDISNLIISEHKGGKIGVSRVATGVKSEGDAVISGTKGYIYIPAPWWLTQKFEVRFENEHKTQVFNYQFDGCGLRYMIAEFTSLIQRDKRKSKMLTPSDMMRINRVLLEYNDREKEKKNKEIKKGKK
;
A
#
# COMPACT_ATOMS: atom_id res chain seq x y z
N MET A 1 -41.96 -13.95 25.50
CA MET A 1 -41.44 -14.40 24.19
C MET A 1 -40.96 -13.17 23.46
N LYS A 2 -39.86 -13.27 22.72
CA LYS A 2 -39.32 -12.13 21.96
C LYS A 2 -40.27 -11.86 20.79
N ASP A 3 -40.90 -10.67 20.76
CA ASP A 3 -41.97 -10.35 19.81
C ASP A 3 -41.47 -10.09 18.37
N LYS A 4 -40.15 -10.00 18.17
CA LYS A 4 -39.53 -9.79 16.86
C LYS A 4 -38.28 -10.63 16.71
N LYS A 5 -38.13 -11.26 15.55
CA LYS A 5 -36.96 -12.06 15.19
C LYS A 5 -35.95 -11.21 14.41
N THR A 6 -34.76 -11.06 14.95
CA THR A 6 -33.67 -10.25 14.40
C THR A 6 -32.72 -11.10 13.58
N ILE A 7 -32.41 -10.64 12.38
CA ILE A 7 -31.52 -11.27 11.41
C ILE A 7 -30.37 -10.34 11.14
N ILE A 8 -29.16 -10.90 11.05
CA ILE A 8 -28.00 -10.17 10.57
C ILE A 8 -27.32 -10.90 9.44
N THR A 9 -26.81 -10.15 8.48
CA THR A 9 -25.99 -10.66 7.39
C THR A 9 -24.82 -9.72 7.12
N TYR A 10 -23.76 -10.21 6.49
CA TYR A 10 -22.57 -9.41 6.21
C TYR A 10 -22.09 -9.62 4.78
N GLY A 11 -21.47 -8.58 4.24
CA GLY A 11 -20.87 -8.64 2.93
C GLY A 11 -20.12 -7.38 2.55
N THR A 12 -19.36 -7.50 1.47
CA THR A 12 -18.73 -6.35 0.83
C THR A 12 -19.77 -5.52 0.08
N TYR A 13 -20.72 -6.13 -0.62
CA TYR A 13 -21.75 -5.43 -1.40
C TYR A 13 -21.20 -4.39 -2.40
N ASP A 14 -20.06 -4.69 -3.03
CA ASP A 14 -19.44 -3.84 -4.06
C ASP A 14 -20.24 -3.90 -5.36
N MET A 15 -20.57 -2.71 -5.90
CA MET A 15 -21.44 -2.54 -7.08
C MET A 15 -22.75 -3.31 -6.88
N LEU A 16 -23.58 -2.80 -5.95
CA LEU A 16 -24.84 -3.45 -5.56
C LEU A 16 -25.63 -3.89 -6.79
N HIS A 17 -25.97 -5.19 -6.84
CA HIS A 17 -26.54 -5.85 -8.00
C HIS A 17 -27.58 -6.88 -7.58
N VAL A 18 -28.37 -7.40 -8.52
CA VAL A 18 -29.50 -8.31 -8.24
C VAL A 18 -29.13 -9.54 -7.37
N GLY A 19 -27.92 -10.08 -7.53
CA GLY A 19 -27.45 -11.17 -6.67
C GLY A 19 -27.36 -10.80 -5.18
N HIS A 20 -26.92 -9.58 -4.85
CA HIS A 20 -26.93 -9.07 -3.48
C HIS A 20 -28.37 -8.84 -3.01
N MET A 21 -29.21 -8.22 -3.85
CA MET A 21 -30.62 -7.95 -3.54
C MET A 21 -31.36 -9.23 -3.15
N LYS A 22 -31.26 -10.28 -3.96
CA LYS A 22 -31.91 -11.57 -3.68
C LYS A 22 -31.41 -12.25 -2.41
N LEU A 23 -30.11 -12.11 -2.09
CA LEU A 23 -29.57 -12.63 -0.82
C LEU A 23 -30.18 -11.89 0.37
N LEU A 24 -30.24 -10.56 0.30
CA LEU A 24 -30.80 -9.72 1.36
C LEU A 24 -32.31 -9.91 1.52
N GLU A 25 -33.06 -10.06 0.43
CA GLU A 25 -34.49 -10.39 0.45
C GLU A 25 -34.76 -11.73 1.14
N ARG A 26 -33.95 -12.76 0.83
CA ARG A 26 -34.04 -14.07 1.49
C ARG A 26 -33.66 -13.99 2.96
N ALA A 27 -32.65 -13.21 3.32
CA ALA A 27 -32.30 -12.98 4.72
C ALA A 27 -33.43 -12.27 5.48
N LYS A 28 -34.05 -11.24 4.88
CA LYS A 28 -35.21 -10.56 5.47
C LYS A 28 -36.38 -11.52 5.68
N ALA A 29 -36.63 -12.45 4.75
CA ALA A 29 -37.73 -13.41 4.86
C ALA A 29 -37.63 -14.37 6.06
N LEU A 30 -36.47 -14.44 6.74
CA LEU A 30 -36.26 -15.30 7.92
C LEU A 30 -36.79 -14.70 9.23
N GLY A 31 -37.22 -13.43 9.24
CA GLY A 31 -37.89 -12.78 10.37
C GLY A 31 -38.17 -11.29 10.17
N ASP A 32 -38.20 -10.52 11.26
CA ASP A 32 -38.89 -9.22 11.28
C ASP A 32 -37.96 -8.02 11.15
N TYR A 33 -36.70 -8.13 11.57
CA TYR A 33 -35.74 -7.02 11.62
C TYR A 33 -34.40 -7.43 11.00
N LEU A 34 -33.99 -6.81 9.90
CA LEU A 34 -32.76 -7.11 9.17
C LEU A 34 -31.67 -6.07 9.42
N ILE A 35 -30.56 -6.54 9.99
CA ILE A 35 -29.31 -5.80 10.12
C ILE A 35 -28.36 -6.24 9.00
N VAL A 36 -27.79 -5.29 8.26
CA VAL A 36 -26.80 -5.57 7.21
C VAL A 36 -25.44 -4.96 7.59
N GLY A 37 -24.46 -5.83 7.78
CA GLY A 37 -23.08 -5.46 8.04
C GLY A 37 -22.29 -5.27 6.74
N VAL A 38 -21.88 -4.04 6.47
CA VAL A 38 -21.07 -3.68 5.31
C VAL A 38 -19.60 -3.61 5.73
N THR A 39 -18.73 -4.42 5.12
CA THR A 39 -17.30 -4.41 5.43
C THR A 39 -16.64 -3.10 5.00
N ASP A 40 -15.69 -2.58 5.77
CA ASP A 40 -14.91 -1.42 5.34
C ASP A 40 -13.75 -1.79 4.39
N GLU A 41 -13.23 -0.78 3.67
CA GLU A 41 -12.16 -0.96 2.68
C GLU A 41 -10.87 -1.56 3.28
N ASN A 42 -10.52 -1.24 4.53
CA ASN A 42 -9.32 -1.75 5.17
C ASN A 42 -9.48 -3.23 5.50
N TYR A 43 -10.65 -3.61 6.03
CA TYR A 43 -10.95 -4.99 6.38
C TYR A 43 -11.09 -5.86 5.13
N ASP A 44 -11.73 -5.37 4.07
CA ASP A 44 -11.75 -6.05 2.76
C ASP A 44 -10.34 -6.32 2.25
N ARG A 45 -9.46 -5.30 2.28
CA ARG A 45 -8.05 -5.47 1.88
C ARG A 45 -7.33 -6.51 2.73
N SER A 46 -7.50 -6.50 4.05
CA SER A 46 -6.85 -7.49 4.93
C SER A 46 -7.28 -8.94 4.67
N ARG A 47 -8.44 -9.16 4.06
CA ARG A 47 -8.94 -10.48 3.67
C ARG A 47 -8.74 -10.79 2.18
N GLY A 48 -7.86 -10.05 1.51
CA GLY A 48 -7.51 -10.24 0.11
C GLY A 48 -8.54 -9.71 -0.91
N LYS A 49 -9.59 -9.00 -0.47
CA LYS A 49 -10.59 -8.38 -1.37
C LYS A 49 -10.08 -7.02 -1.87
N LEU A 50 -9.14 -7.07 -2.82
CA LEU A 50 -8.48 -5.87 -3.35
C LEU A 50 -9.24 -5.15 -4.49
N ASN A 51 -10.20 -5.84 -5.09
CA ASN A 51 -10.91 -5.36 -6.28
C ASN A 51 -12.21 -4.59 -5.94
N VAL A 52 -12.33 -4.09 -4.70
CA VAL A 52 -13.50 -3.28 -4.28
C VAL A 52 -13.39 -1.90 -4.92
N VAL A 53 -14.44 -1.48 -5.63
CA VAL A 53 -14.45 -0.25 -6.42
C VAL A 53 -15.13 0.88 -5.65
N GLU A 54 -16.22 0.56 -4.97
CA GLU A 54 -17.06 1.53 -4.28
C GLU A 54 -16.58 1.77 -2.85
N SER A 55 -16.51 3.05 -2.47
CA SER A 55 -16.15 3.43 -1.10
C SER A 55 -17.13 2.86 -0.08
N THR A 56 -16.66 2.55 1.14
CA THR A 56 -17.53 2.10 2.25
C THR A 56 -18.77 2.98 2.40
N LYS A 57 -18.61 4.31 2.35
CA LYS A 57 -19.73 5.27 2.44
C LYS A 57 -20.77 5.09 1.33
N LYS A 58 -20.34 4.80 0.10
CA LYS A 58 -21.24 4.59 -1.04
C LYS A 58 -22.00 3.27 -0.88
N ARG A 59 -21.30 2.20 -0.49
CA ARG A 59 -21.88 0.87 -0.26
C ARG A 59 -22.89 0.89 0.88
N VAL A 60 -22.54 1.52 2.02
CA VAL A 60 -23.47 1.74 3.15
C VAL A 60 -24.73 2.46 2.68
N LYS A 61 -24.60 3.60 1.98
CA LYS A 61 -25.77 4.34 1.46
C LYS A 61 -26.64 3.52 0.49
N ALA A 62 -26.01 2.69 -0.35
CA ALA A 62 -26.75 1.84 -1.29
C ALA A 62 -27.59 0.78 -0.55
N ILE A 63 -27.07 0.24 0.55
CA ILE A 63 -27.80 -0.71 1.40
C ILE A 63 -28.86 0.01 2.24
N GLU A 64 -28.56 1.19 2.80
CA GLU A 64 -29.53 2.01 3.55
C GLU A 64 -30.72 2.46 2.69
N ALA A 65 -30.56 2.53 1.37
CA ALA A 65 -31.62 2.89 0.44
C ALA A 65 -32.61 1.74 0.17
N LEU A 66 -32.36 0.54 0.68
CA LEU A 66 -33.25 -0.60 0.54
C LEU A 66 -34.32 -0.54 1.63
N ASP A 67 -35.58 -0.44 1.23
CA ASP A 67 -36.74 -0.28 2.11
C ASP A 67 -36.94 -1.44 3.11
N PHE A 68 -36.49 -2.64 2.75
CA PHE A 68 -36.57 -3.82 3.60
C PHE A 68 -35.35 -4.04 4.53
N VAL A 69 -34.38 -3.13 4.53
CA VAL A 69 -33.22 -3.15 5.46
C VAL A 69 -33.47 -2.21 6.63
N ASP A 70 -33.53 -2.74 7.84
CA ASP A 70 -33.89 -1.97 9.04
C ASP A 70 -32.69 -1.30 9.73
N LYS A 71 -31.48 -1.81 9.52
CA LYS A 71 -30.23 -1.24 10.07
C LYS A 71 -29.03 -1.59 9.23
N VAL A 72 -28.12 -0.63 9.07
CA VAL A 72 -26.80 -0.86 8.49
C VAL A 72 -25.72 -0.63 9.53
N ILE A 73 -24.75 -1.53 9.59
CA ILE A 73 -23.56 -1.40 10.44
C ILE A 73 -22.30 -1.58 9.59
N VAL A 74 -21.16 -1.07 10.07
CA VAL A 74 -19.88 -1.21 9.36
C VAL A 74 -19.02 -2.24 10.08
N GLU A 75 -18.57 -3.26 9.36
CA GLU A 75 -17.65 -4.28 9.86
C GLU A 75 -16.20 -3.86 9.62
N ARG A 76 -15.39 -3.85 10.68
CA ARG A 76 -14.01 -3.34 10.68
C ARG A 76 -12.96 -4.37 11.07
N HIS A 77 -13.35 -5.44 11.76
CA HIS A 77 -12.40 -6.47 12.20
C HIS A 77 -13.06 -7.85 12.35
N LYS A 78 -12.23 -8.90 12.38
CA LYS A 78 -12.64 -10.31 12.36
C LYS A 78 -13.63 -10.70 13.47
N ASN A 79 -13.45 -10.18 14.68
CA ASN A 79 -14.24 -10.60 15.84
C ASN A 79 -15.58 -9.85 15.96
N GLN A 80 -15.85 -8.87 15.09
CA GLN A 80 -17.00 -7.99 15.24
C GLN A 80 -18.32 -8.74 15.12
N LYS A 81 -18.36 -9.83 14.34
CA LYS A 81 -19.58 -10.62 14.14
C LYS A 81 -20.13 -11.13 15.47
N ALA A 82 -19.29 -11.77 16.28
CA ALA A 82 -19.71 -12.32 17.57
C ALA A 82 -20.15 -11.20 18.54
N GLU A 83 -19.41 -10.09 18.58
CA GLU A 83 -19.77 -8.90 19.38
C GLU A 83 -21.14 -8.33 18.98
N ASP A 84 -21.37 -8.22 17.67
CA ASP A 84 -22.61 -7.70 17.11
C ASP A 84 -23.79 -8.67 17.36
N MET A 85 -23.58 -10.01 17.32
CA MET A 85 -24.63 -10.98 17.65
C MET A 85 -25.18 -10.76 19.06
N VAL A 86 -24.27 -10.61 20.04
CA VAL A 86 -24.64 -10.37 21.44
C VAL A 86 -25.25 -8.98 21.60
N LYS A 87 -24.62 -7.95 21.01
CA LYS A 87 -25.04 -6.55 21.17
C LYS A 87 -26.43 -6.27 20.63
N TYR A 88 -26.79 -6.89 19.50
CA TYR A 88 -28.09 -6.66 18.85
C TYR A 88 -29.11 -7.76 19.14
N ASP A 89 -28.77 -8.73 20.02
CA ASP A 89 -29.63 -9.85 20.37
C ASP A 89 -30.16 -10.53 19.09
N VAL A 90 -29.22 -11.02 18.27
CA VAL A 90 -29.53 -11.59 16.95
C VAL A 90 -30.04 -13.03 17.11
N ASP A 91 -31.11 -13.37 16.39
CA ASP A 91 -31.67 -14.73 16.38
C ASP A 91 -31.12 -15.58 15.24
N ILE A 92 -30.85 -14.97 14.07
CA ILE A 92 -30.26 -15.63 12.91
C ILE A 92 -29.12 -14.83 12.28
N PHE A 93 -27.97 -15.47 12.08
CA PHE A 93 -26.95 -15.03 11.14
C PHE A 93 -27.16 -15.72 9.79
N ALA A 94 -27.48 -14.94 8.75
CA ALA A 94 -27.74 -15.44 7.41
C ALA A 94 -26.58 -15.10 6.46
N ILE A 95 -26.08 -16.07 5.69
CA ILE A 95 -25.03 -15.86 4.69
C ILE A 95 -25.21 -16.78 3.48
N GLY A 96 -24.52 -16.51 2.37
CA GLY A 96 -24.53 -17.38 1.19
C GLY A 96 -23.99 -18.78 1.47
N ASP A 97 -24.50 -19.77 0.75
CA ASP A 97 -24.08 -21.18 0.79
C ASP A 97 -22.65 -21.44 0.30
N ASP A 98 -22.01 -20.47 -0.35
CA ASP A 98 -20.57 -20.49 -0.67
C ASP A 98 -19.67 -20.46 0.59
N TRP A 99 -20.25 -20.27 1.77
CA TRP A 99 -19.56 -20.23 3.06
C TRP A 99 -19.94 -21.37 4.00
N VAL A 100 -20.64 -22.41 3.53
CA VAL A 100 -21.02 -23.57 4.37
C VAL A 100 -19.82 -24.09 5.16
N GLY A 101 -19.98 -24.19 6.48
CA GLY A 101 -18.96 -24.61 7.44
C GLY A 101 -18.03 -23.50 7.95
N ALA A 102 -17.89 -22.39 7.22
CA ALA A 102 -16.92 -21.35 7.56
C ALA A 102 -17.35 -20.48 8.76
N PHE A 103 -18.65 -20.43 9.05
CA PHE A 103 -19.22 -19.60 10.11
C PHE A 103 -19.94 -20.39 11.19
N ASP A 104 -19.79 -21.71 11.21
CA ASP A 104 -20.50 -22.59 12.17
C ASP A 104 -20.15 -22.28 13.63
N TYR A 105 -18.97 -21.71 13.89
CA TYR A 105 -18.58 -21.24 15.22
C TYR A 105 -19.52 -20.16 15.79
N LEU A 106 -20.28 -19.46 14.93
CA LEU A 106 -21.27 -18.47 15.37
C LEU A 106 -22.53 -19.13 15.96
N ASN A 107 -22.73 -20.44 15.81
CA ASN A 107 -23.82 -21.19 16.47
C ASN A 107 -23.72 -21.15 18.01
N GLU A 108 -22.55 -20.81 18.55
CA GLU A 108 -22.39 -20.51 19.99
C GLU A 108 -23.15 -19.25 20.42
N TYR A 109 -23.45 -18.33 19.49
CA TYR A 109 -24.06 -17.03 19.75
C TYR A 109 -25.45 -16.86 19.13
N THR A 110 -25.70 -17.45 17.96
CA THR A 110 -26.95 -17.30 17.18
C THR A 110 -27.12 -18.46 16.19
N HIS A 111 -28.34 -18.76 15.73
CA HIS A 111 -28.54 -19.76 14.66
C HIS A 111 -27.89 -19.30 13.33
N VAL A 112 -27.08 -20.15 12.71
CA VAL A 112 -26.45 -19.88 11.41
C VAL A 112 -27.27 -20.50 10.27
N GLU A 113 -27.68 -19.67 9.32
CA GLU A 113 -28.48 -20.08 8.16
C GLU A 113 -27.72 -19.81 6.84
N TYR A 114 -27.58 -20.85 6.01
CA TYR A 114 -26.93 -20.75 4.71
C TYR A 114 -27.97 -20.65 3.58
N LEU A 115 -27.91 -19.55 2.83
CA LEU A 115 -28.86 -19.20 1.78
C LEU A 115 -28.29 -19.52 0.39
N ALA A 116 -29.06 -20.22 -0.44
CA ALA A 116 -28.66 -20.56 -1.80
C ALA A 116 -28.25 -19.33 -2.62
N ARG A 117 -27.15 -19.37 -3.39
CA ARG A 117 -26.76 -18.22 -4.22
C ARG A 117 -27.69 -17.96 -5.42
N THR A 118 -27.65 -16.74 -5.93
CA THR A 118 -28.16 -16.44 -7.28
C THR A 118 -27.04 -16.67 -8.29
N GLU A 119 -27.26 -17.57 -9.26
CA GLU A 119 -26.31 -17.86 -10.33
C GLU A 119 -26.25 -16.74 -11.39
N GLY A 120 -25.11 -16.62 -12.10
CA GLY A 120 -24.99 -15.81 -13.32
C GLY A 120 -24.54 -14.35 -13.17
N ILE A 121 -24.57 -13.75 -11.97
CA ILE A 121 -24.13 -12.36 -11.73
C ILE A 121 -23.18 -12.28 -10.53
N SER A 122 -22.02 -11.65 -10.71
CA SER A 122 -21.03 -11.37 -9.65
C SER A 122 -20.34 -10.04 -9.89
N SER A 123 -19.85 -9.38 -8.84
CA SER A 123 -19.03 -8.18 -8.96
C SER A 123 -17.78 -8.40 -9.84
N THR A 124 -17.24 -9.62 -9.92
CA THR A 124 -16.11 -9.94 -10.82
C THR A 124 -16.49 -9.84 -12.30
N LYS A 125 -17.68 -10.33 -12.67
CA LYS A 125 -18.19 -10.22 -14.04
C LYS A 125 -18.44 -8.75 -14.40
N LEU A 126 -19.14 -8.02 -13.52
CA LEU A 126 -19.41 -6.59 -13.71
C LEU A 126 -18.13 -5.75 -13.83
N ARG A 127 -17.07 -6.09 -13.07
CA ARG A 127 -15.77 -5.40 -13.20
C ARG A 127 -15.11 -5.63 -14.56
N ARG A 128 -15.26 -6.81 -15.15
CA ARG A 128 -14.70 -7.11 -16.48
C ARG A 128 -15.48 -6.40 -17.59
N GLU A 129 -16.79 -6.21 -17.39
CA GLU A 129 -17.67 -5.53 -18.35
C GLU A 129 -17.55 -4.01 -18.27
N ASN A 130 -17.30 -3.45 -17.07
CA ASN A 130 -17.30 -2.00 -16.84
C ASN A 130 -15.92 -1.33 -16.85
N PHE A 131 -14.81 -2.09 -16.83
CA PHE A 131 -13.46 -1.52 -16.78
C PHE A 131 -12.53 -2.11 -17.83
N ASP A 132 -11.83 -1.23 -18.54
CA ASP A 132 -10.83 -1.61 -19.54
C ASP A 132 -9.64 -2.35 -18.92
N ILE A 133 -9.03 -3.22 -19.73
CA ILE A 133 -7.80 -3.93 -19.36
C ILE A 133 -6.63 -2.97 -19.45
N ILE A 134 -5.93 -2.76 -18.32
CA ILE A 134 -4.67 -2.04 -18.29
C ILE A 134 -3.57 -2.94 -18.86
N ARG A 135 -2.91 -2.45 -19.91
CA ARG A 135 -1.72 -3.09 -20.49
C ARG A 135 -0.50 -2.42 -19.90
N MET A 136 0.17 -3.11 -19.00
CA MET A 136 1.36 -2.60 -18.35
C MET A 136 2.61 -3.23 -18.96
N GLY A 137 3.60 -2.39 -19.24
CA GLY A 137 4.96 -2.82 -19.58
C GLY A 137 5.88 -2.77 -18.37
N ILE A 138 6.86 -3.66 -18.31
CA ILE A 138 7.94 -3.64 -17.32
C ILE A 138 9.14 -2.90 -17.90
N VAL A 139 9.75 -2.01 -17.13
CA VAL A 139 10.93 -1.22 -17.51
C VAL A 139 12.03 -1.54 -16.50
N GLY A 140 13.06 -2.25 -16.95
CA GLY A 140 14.11 -2.79 -16.10
C GLY A 140 13.83 -4.18 -15.55
N VAL A 141 14.89 -4.92 -15.23
CA VAL A 141 14.84 -6.22 -14.57
C VAL A 141 15.51 -6.10 -13.19
N GLY A 142 14.98 -5.18 -12.38
CA GLY A 142 15.44 -4.94 -11.03
C GLY A 142 14.98 -6.00 -10.04
N ARG A 143 15.04 -5.64 -8.75
CA ARG A 143 14.97 -6.58 -7.63
C ARG A 143 13.55 -7.10 -7.38
N ASP A 144 12.57 -6.24 -7.60
CA ASP A 144 11.17 -6.52 -7.31
C ASP A 144 10.42 -6.93 -8.60
N THR A 145 11.02 -6.79 -9.79
CA THR A 145 10.42 -7.14 -11.09
C THR A 145 9.75 -8.53 -11.13
N GLN A 146 10.44 -9.59 -10.72
CA GLN A 146 9.85 -10.94 -10.77
C GLN A 146 8.68 -11.07 -9.79
N ALA A 147 8.85 -10.58 -8.56
CA ALA A 147 7.79 -10.60 -7.56
C ALA A 147 6.58 -9.75 -7.98
N PHE A 148 6.82 -8.61 -8.64
CA PHE A 148 5.80 -7.74 -9.19
C PHE A 148 4.96 -8.46 -10.26
N ILE A 149 5.63 -9.13 -11.20
CA ILE A 149 4.95 -9.89 -12.26
C ILE A 149 4.10 -11.02 -11.65
N GLU A 150 4.62 -11.76 -10.67
CA GLU A 150 3.87 -12.82 -10.00
C GLU A 150 2.66 -12.28 -9.23
N GLU A 151 2.83 -11.21 -8.45
CA GLU A 151 1.71 -10.60 -7.70
C GLU A 151 0.68 -9.93 -8.61
N SER A 152 1.08 -9.45 -9.78
CA SER A 152 0.18 -8.83 -10.75
C SER A 152 -0.90 -9.80 -11.26
N LYS A 153 -0.62 -11.12 -11.28
CA LYS A 153 -1.58 -12.15 -11.72
C LYS A 153 -2.84 -12.21 -10.85
N PHE A 154 -2.76 -11.72 -9.62
CA PHE A 154 -3.87 -11.69 -8.67
C PHE A 154 -4.67 -10.37 -8.70
N VAL A 155 -4.25 -9.41 -9.53
CA VAL A 155 -4.95 -8.12 -9.70
C VAL A 155 -5.82 -8.18 -10.94
N SER A 156 -7.11 -7.86 -10.78
CA SER A 156 -8.06 -7.92 -11.90
C SER A 156 -7.75 -6.85 -12.95
N ASN A 157 -8.05 -7.16 -14.22
CA ASN A 157 -7.98 -6.22 -15.35
C ASN A 157 -6.58 -5.60 -15.56
N LEU A 158 -5.52 -6.27 -15.13
CA LEU A 158 -4.13 -5.95 -15.42
C LEU A 158 -3.52 -7.06 -16.28
N LYS A 159 -2.85 -6.68 -17.37
CA LYS A 159 -2.06 -7.60 -18.19
C LYS A 159 -0.66 -7.07 -18.37
N ILE A 160 0.32 -7.95 -18.15
CA ILE A 160 1.73 -7.68 -18.35
C ILE A 160 2.27 -8.75 -19.29
N ASN A 161 2.84 -8.34 -20.42
CA ASN A 161 3.37 -9.27 -21.42
C ASN A 161 4.66 -8.80 -22.09
N ARG A 162 5.20 -7.65 -21.67
CA ARG A 162 6.39 -7.07 -22.29
C ARG A 162 7.33 -6.44 -21.29
N VAL A 163 8.61 -6.45 -21.63
CA VAL A 163 9.69 -5.85 -20.85
C VAL A 163 10.57 -4.98 -21.75
N TYR A 164 11.11 -3.92 -21.16
CA TYR A 164 12.18 -3.11 -21.71
C TYR A 164 13.43 -3.19 -20.83
N SER A 165 14.60 -3.27 -21.44
CA SER A 165 15.90 -2.98 -20.82
C SER A 165 16.87 -2.49 -21.90
N SER A 166 17.75 -1.55 -21.57
CA SER A 166 18.80 -1.10 -22.49
C SER A 166 19.80 -2.20 -22.87
N ASP A 167 19.91 -3.26 -22.06
CA ASP A 167 20.72 -4.45 -22.36
C ASP A 167 19.89 -5.53 -23.06
N PHE A 168 20.15 -5.72 -24.36
CA PHE A 168 19.55 -6.75 -25.19
C PHE A 168 19.70 -8.17 -24.60
N LEU A 169 20.84 -8.51 -23.99
CA LEU A 169 21.05 -9.84 -23.42
C LEU A 169 20.15 -10.07 -22.21
N THR A 170 20.00 -9.06 -21.35
CA THR A 170 19.03 -9.06 -20.25
C THR A 170 17.61 -9.28 -20.76
N VAL A 171 17.17 -8.55 -21.79
CA VAL A 171 15.85 -8.72 -22.41
C VAL A 171 15.64 -10.14 -22.93
N LYS A 172 16.61 -10.67 -23.69
CA LYS A 172 16.56 -12.01 -24.27
C LYS A 172 16.49 -13.10 -23.21
N ASN A 173 17.32 -13.01 -22.17
CA ASN A 173 17.33 -13.98 -21.08
C ASN A 173 16.03 -13.94 -20.28
N PHE A 174 15.53 -12.74 -19.98
CA PHE A 174 14.31 -12.58 -19.19
C PHE A 174 13.08 -13.12 -19.92
N THR A 175 12.91 -12.76 -21.19
CA THR A 175 11.79 -13.24 -22.02
C THR A 175 11.82 -14.74 -22.27
N LYS A 176 13.01 -15.34 -22.45
CA LYS A 176 13.17 -16.79 -22.61
C LYS A 176 12.72 -17.58 -21.37
N ASN A 177 12.98 -17.04 -20.19
CA ASN A 177 12.71 -17.72 -18.91
C ASN A 177 11.34 -17.37 -18.31
N SER A 178 10.51 -16.59 -19.02
CA SER A 178 9.25 -16.07 -18.50
C SER A 178 8.02 -16.63 -19.23
N ASP A 179 7.06 -17.12 -18.44
CA ASP A 179 5.78 -17.61 -18.97
C ASP A 179 4.82 -16.47 -19.36
N SER A 180 4.88 -15.32 -18.69
CA SER A 180 3.94 -14.19 -18.89
C SER A 180 4.48 -13.13 -19.86
N ILE A 181 5.77 -12.81 -19.78
CA ILE A 181 6.44 -11.81 -20.60
C ILE A 181 6.94 -12.45 -21.90
N LYS A 182 6.29 -12.11 -23.02
CA LYS A 182 6.57 -12.68 -24.35
C LYS A 182 7.27 -11.72 -25.31
N TYR A 183 7.23 -10.43 -25.04
CA TYR A 183 7.80 -9.41 -25.92
C TYR A 183 8.92 -8.64 -25.20
N GLY A 184 10.08 -8.55 -25.84
CA GLY A 184 11.24 -7.81 -25.34
C GLY A 184 11.54 -6.61 -26.22
N HIS A 185 11.97 -5.51 -25.60
CA HIS A 185 12.35 -4.26 -26.26
C HIS A 185 13.66 -3.75 -25.69
N ASP A 186 14.59 -3.33 -26.54
CA ASP A 186 15.85 -2.67 -26.16
C ASP A 186 15.90 -1.19 -26.53
N ASN A 187 14.90 -0.72 -27.28
CA ASN A 187 14.60 0.69 -27.51
C ASN A 187 13.38 1.13 -26.69
N TYR A 188 13.52 2.22 -25.91
CA TYR A 188 12.46 2.66 -25.00
C TYR A 188 11.31 3.36 -25.72
N ASP A 189 11.62 4.12 -26.78
CA ASP A 189 10.59 4.85 -27.53
C ASP A 189 9.70 3.86 -28.31
N ASP A 190 10.30 2.83 -28.91
CA ASP A 190 9.55 1.73 -29.54
C ASP A 190 8.68 0.97 -28.53
N PHE A 191 9.21 0.73 -27.32
CA PHE A 191 8.45 0.11 -26.23
C PHE A 191 7.24 0.95 -25.81
N LEU A 192 7.40 2.26 -25.71
CA LEU A 192 6.34 3.20 -25.35
C LEU A 192 5.30 3.37 -26.47
N ASP A 193 5.69 3.25 -27.75
CA ASP A 193 4.77 3.31 -28.90
C ASP A 193 3.87 2.07 -29.04
N THR A 194 4.09 1.04 -28.21
CA THR A 194 3.20 -0.12 -28.16
C THR A 194 1.85 0.20 -27.48
N SER A 195 0.94 -0.78 -27.51
CA SER A 195 -0.40 -0.68 -26.91
C SER A 195 -0.43 -0.65 -25.37
N ILE A 196 0.70 -0.46 -24.70
CA ILE A 196 0.73 -0.26 -23.25
C ILE A 196 0.10 1.08 -22.87
N SER A 197 -0.61 1.09 -21.76
CA SER A 197 -1.17 2.29 -21.13
C SER A 197 -0.48 2.64 -19.82
N ALA A 198 0.33 1.73 -19.27
CA ALA A 198 1.08 1.96 -18.04
C ALA A 198 2.47 1.31 -18.08
N VAL A 199 3.37 1.78 -17.22
CA VAL A 199 4.70 1.19 -17.01
C VAL A 199 4.96 0.98 -15.52
N TYR A 200 5.64 -0.12 -15.21
CA TYR A 200 6.32 -0.33 -13.93
C TYR A 200 7.83 -0.20 -14.13
N ILE A 201 8.48 0.70 -13.39
CA ILE A 201 9.91 1.02 -13.54
C ILE A 201 10.67 0.50 -12.31
N ASP A 202 11.57 -0.45 -12.54
CA ASP A 202 12.49 -1.06 -11.56
C ASP A 202 13.89 -1.19 -12.21
N THR A 203 14.62 -0.07 -12.23
CA THR A 203 15.94 0.10 -12.85
C THR A 203 16.95 0.64 -11.81
N SER A 204 18.15 1.07 -12.23
CA SER A 204 19.03 1.84 -11.34
C SER A 204 18.42 3.22 -11.05
N LEU A 205 18.77 3.82 -9.91
CA LEU A 205 18.10 5.04 -9.42
C LEU A 205 18.40 6.28 -10.27
N ASP A 206 19.53 6.29 -10.98
CA ASP A 206 19.93 7.37 -11.89
C ASP A 206 19.14 7.37 -13.21
N GLU A 207 18.59 6.23 -13.62
CA GLU A 207 17.76 6.11 -14.82
C GLU A 207 16.32 6.58 -14.60
N HIS A 208 15.83 6.55 -13.35
CA HIS A 208 14.43 6.80 -13.02
C HIS A 208 13.88 8.10 -13.61
N TYR A 209 14.59 9.22 -13.45
CA TYR A 209 14.08 10.53 -13.88
C TYR A 209 13.76 10.55 -15.38
N MET A 210 14.70 10.10 -16.22
CA MET A 210 14.54 10.12 -17.67
C MET A 210 13.48 9.14 -18.14
N LEU A 211 13.43 7.93 -17.57
CA LEU A 211 12.43 6.92 -17.93
C LEU A 211 11.01 7.34 -17.53
N ILE A 212 10.84 7.85 -16.30
CA ILE A 212 9.54 8.36 -15.84
C ILE A 212 9.07 9.52 -16.74
N LYS A 213 9.97 10.47 -17.03
CA LYS A 213 9.63 11.65 -17.85
C LYS A 213 9.13 11.23 -19.23
N LYS A 214 9.90 10.39 -19.95
CA LYS A 214 9.52 9.89 -21.28
C LYS A 214 8.19 9.12 -21.27
N ALA A 215 7.97 8.27 -20.26
CA ALA A 215 6.70 7.55 -20.13
C ALA A 215 5.51 8.50 -19.94
N ILE A 216 5.66 9.54 -19.12
CA ILE A 216 4.62 10.55 -18.91
C ILE A 216 4.34 11.33 -20.21
N GLU A 217 5.38 11.75 -20.92
CA GLU A 217 5.27 12.47 -22.20
C GLU A 217 4.57 11.62 -23.28
N ALA A 218 4.77 10.30 -23.25
CA ALA A 218 4.06 9.34 -24.08
C ALA A 218 2.64 9.00 -23.56
N GLY A 219 2.14 9.72 -22.56
CA GLY A 219 0.79 9.56 -22.02
C GLY A 219 0.59 8.28 -21.20
N LYS A 220 1.66 7.65 -20.70
CA LYS A 220 1.56 6.41 -19.92
C LYS A 220 1.44 6.70 -18.42
N HIS A 221 0.64 5.91 -17.72
CA HIS A 221 0.66 5.89 -16.26
C HIS A 221 1.96 5.24 -15.75
N VAL A 222 2.54 5.76 -14.68
CA VAL A 222 3.84 5.33 -14.17
C VAL A 222 3.75 4.91 -12.70
N LEU A 223 4.15 3.66 -12.43
CA LEU A 223 4.49 3.17 -11.11
C LEU A 223 6.00 2.93 -11.08
N CYS A 224 6.75 3.60 -10.21
CA CYS A 224 8.21 3.53 -10.22
C CYS A 224 8.76 3.26 -8.82
N GLU A 225 9.72 2.34 -8.73
CA GLU A 225 10.51 2.13 -7.52
C GLU A 225 11.09 3.43 -6.97
N ASN A 226 11.23 3.50 -5.66
CA ASN A 226 11.69 4.71 -5.01
C ASN A 226 13.24 4.76 -4.98
N PRO A 227 13.88 5.94 -5.10
CA PRO A 227 13.30 7.27 -5.30
C PRO A 227 12.87 7.60 -6.72
N LEU A 228 11.83 8.45 -6.84
CA LEU A 228 11.37 8.93 -8.16
C LEU A 228 12.40 9.83 -8.87
N ALA A 229 13.27 10.49 -8.11
CA ALA A 229 14.32 11.36 -8.62
C ALA A 229 15.40 11.59 -7.56
N LEU A 230 16.61 11.92 -8.00
CA LEU A 230 17.75 12.14 -7.11
C LEU A 230 17.96 13.61 -6.74
N ASN A 231 17.26 14.54 -7.40
CA ASN A 231 17.23 15.94 -7.02
C ASN A 231 15.82 16.56 -6.99
N LYS A 232 15.72 17.71 -6.32
CA LYS A 232 14.45 18.40 -6.05
C LYS A 232 13.80 19.00 -7.31
N SER A 233 14.60 19.42 -8.28
CA SER A 233 14.08 20.00 -9.52
C SER A 233 13.38 18.93 -10.35
N GLU A 234 14.06 17.80 -10.54
CA GLU A 234 13.53 16.62 -11.23
C GLU A 234 12.21 16.13 -10.60
N LEU A 235 12.18 15.93 -9.28
CA LEU A 235 10.97 15.46 -8.61
C LEU A 235 9.78 16.42 -8.83
N LYS A 236 10.02 17.73 -8.76
CA LYS A 236 8.98 18.73 -9.00
C LYS A 236 8.51 18.71 -10.45
N GLU A 237 9.44 18.57 -11.39
CA GLU A 237 9.13 18.46 -12.82
C GLU A 237 8.25 17.25 -13.09
N LEU A 238 8.65 16.05 -12.63
CA LEU A 238 7.89 14.81 -12.83
C LEU A 238 6.46 14.90 -12.27
N LEU A 239 6.29 15.43 -11.05
CA LEU A 239 4.96 15.59 -10.44
C LEU A 239 4.11 16.63 -11.18
N SER A 240 4.72 17.71 -11.68
CA SER A 240 4.03 18.73 -12.47
C SER A 240 3.62 18.19 -13.84
N LEU A 241 4.52 17.45 -14.49
CA LEU A 241 4.31 16.85 -15.80
C LEU A 241 3.21 15.79 -15.75
N ALA A 242 3.23 14.89 -14.75
CA ALA A 242 2.16 13.91 -14.55
C ALA A 242 0.79 14.56 -14.39
N LYS A 243 0.72 15.69 -13.67
CA LYS A 243 -0.50 16.48 -13.52
C LYS A 243 -0.94 17.11 -14.84
N LYS A 244 -0.01 17.66 -15.62
CA LYS A 244 -0.26 18.31 -16.92
C LYS A 244 -0.79 17.31 -17.95
N GLU A 245 -0.13 16.18 -18.09
CA GLU A 245 -0.48 15.11 -19.04
C GLU A 245 -1.65 14.23 -18.54
N LYS A 246 -2.19 14.53 -17.35
CA LYS A 246 -3.31 13.80 -16.71
C LYS A 246 -3.03 12.30 -16.61
N VAL A 247 -1.79 11.91 -16.35
CA VAL A 247 -1.40 10.53 -16.06
C VAL A 247 -1.21 10.32 -14.56
N LEU A 248 -1.16 9.06 -14.15
CA LEU A 248 -0.95 8.70 -12.75
C LEU A 248 0.54 8.47 -12.58
N LEU A 249 1.19 9.20 -11.67
CA LEU A 249 2.54 8.91 -11.21
C LEU A 249 2.46 8.50 -9.75
N LEU A 250 3.00 7.32 -9.43
CA LEU A 250 3.02 6.78 -8.07
C LEU A 250 4.38 6.16 -7.76
N SER A 251 4.89 6.42 -6.56
CA SER A 251 6.10 5.75 -6.06
C SER A 251 5.75 4.38 -5.49
N ALA A 252 6.54 3.36 -5.82
CA ALA A 252 6.32 1.98 -5.45
C ALA A 252 6.78 1.68 -4.01
N LEU A 253 6.15 2.34 -3.03
CA LEU A 253 6.40 2.11 -1.61
C LEU A 253 5.31 1.22 -1.02
N LYS A 254 5.46 -0.11 -1.20
CA LYS A 254 4.45 -1.10 -0.80
C LYS A 254 3.93 -0.94 0.64
N THR A 255 4.78 -0.54 1.57
CA THR A 255 4.42 -0.27 2.99
C THR A 255 3.20 0.64 3.11
N ALA A 256 3.06 1.67 2.26
CA ALA A 256 1.95 2.62 2.32
C ALA A 256 0.58 1.97 2.04
N PHE A 257 0.56 0.83 1.35
CA PHE A 257 -0.65 0.16 0.88
C PHE A 257 -1.01 -1.07 1.73
N LEU A 258 -0.19 -1.40 2.73
CA LEU A 258 -0.43 -2.56 3.59
C LEU A 258 -1.61 -2.30 4.55
N PRO A 259 -2.47 -3.31 4.79
CA PRO A 259 -3.63 -3.14 5.67
C PRO A 259 -3.25 -2.73 7.10
N ALA A 260 -2.27 -3.41 7.72
CA ALA A 260 -1.85 -3.10 9.08
C ALA A 260 -1.29 -1.67 9.21
N PHE A 261 -0.58 -1.19 8.18
CA PHE A 261 -0.04 0.16 8.15
C PHE A 261 -1.16 1.21 8.06
N ASN A 262 -2.19 0.97 7.26
CA ASN A 262 -3.34 1.87 7.18
C ASN A 262 -4.20 1.84 8.45
N GLN A 263 -4.33 0.68 9.10
CA GLN A 263 -4.95 0.61 10.42
C GLN A 263 -4.15 1.39 11.46
N LEU A 264 -2.83 1.20 11.50
CA LEU A 264 -1.95 1.94 12.40
C LEU A 264 -2.20 3.46 12.31
N LEU A 265 -2.23 4.01 11.09
CA LEU A 265 -2.52 5.43 10.90
C LEU A 265 -3.91 5.81 11.42
N THR A 266 -4.91 4.95 11.24
CA THR A 266 -6.28 5.17 11.74
C THR A 266 -6.31 5.21 13.28
N GLU A 267 -5.62 4.30 13.96
CA GLU A 267 -5.56 4.28 15.44
C GLU A 267 -4.82 5.50 16.01
N LEU A 268 -3.77 5.95 15.32
CA LEU A 268 -3.05 7.17 15.68
C LEU A 268 -3.93 8.41 15.51
N ASP A 269 -4.70 8.50 14.42
CA ASP A 269 -5.66 9.59 14.17
C ASP A 269 -6.78 9.61 15.23
N ASN A 270 -7.18 8.45 15.73
CA ASN A 270 -8.11 8.31 16.86
C ASN A 270 -7.51 8.70 18.22
N GLY A 271 -6.20 8.99 18.28
CA GLY A 271 -5.51 9.45 19.47
C GLY A 271 -5.25 8.36 20.50
N ILE A 272 -5.14 7.09 20.07
CA ILE A 272 -5.01 5.92 20.98
C ILE A 272 -3.85 6.03 21.97
N ILE A 273 -2.75 6.70 21.60
CA ILE A 273 -1.57 6.97 22.44
C ILE A 273 -1.42 8.44 22.86
N GLY A 274 -2.48 9.26 22.71
CA GLY A 274 -2.43 10.69 23.02
C GLY A 274 -1.63 11.51 21.99
N GLU A 275 -0.95 12.56 22.44
CA GLU A 275 -0.18 13.42 21.54
C GLU A 275 1.14 12.75 21.16
N ILE A 276 1.37 12.53 19.87
CA ILE A 276 2.61 11.91 19.37
C ILE A 276 3.77 12.89 19.49
N LYS A 277 4.88 12.44 20.10
CA LYS A 277 6.10 13.21 20.34
C LYS A 277 7.29 12.75 19.51
N GLU A 278 7.37 11.45 19.22
CA GLU A 278 8.52 10.88 18.51
C GLU A 278 8.12 9.69 17.64
N VAL A 279 8.79 9.53 16.50
CA VAL A 279 8.70 8.34 15.63
C VAL A 279 10.10 7.83 15.34
N ARG A 280 10.40 6.59 15.72
CA ARG A 280 11.64 5.88 15.40
C ARG A 280 11.38 4.78 14.39
N ALA A 281 12.23 4.68 13.37
CA ALA A 281 12.12 3.62 12.36
C ALA A 281 13.49 3.18 11.86
N THR A 282 13.75 1.88 11.91
CA THR A 282 15.02 1.29 11.49
C THR A 282 14.83 0.43 10.25
N ARG A 283 15.58 0.72 9.19
CA ARG A 283 15.62 -0.10 7.97
C ARG A 283 17.07 -0.43 7.62
N THR A 284 17.49 -1.63 8.00
CA THR A 284 18.85 -2.13 7.70
C THR A 284 18.80 -3.45 6.95
N SER A 285 19.79 -3.71 6.12
CA SER A 285 19.97 -4.98 5.41
C SER A 285 21.42 -5.10 4.98
N LEU A 286 22.04 -6.28 5.13
CA LEU A 286 23.40 -6.51 4.69
C LEU A 286 23.38 -6.83 3.19
N TYR A 287 23.83 -5.89 2.36
CA TYR A 287 23.69 -6.00 0.90
C TYR A 287 24.76 -6.90 0.27
N LYS A 288 25.99 -6.88 0.81
CA LYS A 288 27.06 -7.79 0.38
C LYS A 288 26.66 -9.26 0.58
N GLU A 289 26.06 -9.60 1.73
CA GLU A 289 25.55 -10.96 2.00
C GLU A 289 24.40 -11.39 1.08
N LYS A 290 23.68 -10.43 0.50
CA LYS A 290 22.60 -10.67 -0.45
C LYS A 290 23.07 -10.66 -1.90
N ASN A 291 24.38 -10.60 -2.14
CA ASN A 291 25.01 -10.58 -3.46
C ASN A 291 24.50 -9.45 -4.37
N TYR A 292 24.18 -8.28 -3.79
CA TYR A 292 23.96 -7.09 -4.59
C TYR A 292 25.28 -6.64 -5.25
N SER A 293 25.19 -6.12 -6.48
CA SER A 293 26.37 -5.60 -7.17
C SER A 293 26.99 -4.42 -6.43
N ASP A 294 28.32 -4.28 -6.53
CA ASP A 294 29.03 -3.15 -5.93
C ASP A 294 28.53 -1.81 -6.49
N GLU A 295 28.17 -1.77 -7.77
CA GLU A 295 27.57 -0.60 -8.42
C GLU A 295 26.24 -0.20 -7.77
N PHE A 296 25.38 -1.17 -7.45
CA PHE A 296 24.12 -0.88 -6.77
C PHE A 296 24.34 -0.45 -5.31
N ILE A 297 25.29 -1.09 -4.61
CA ILE A 297 25.66 -0.72 -3.24
C ILE A 297 26.23 0.71 -3.18
N ALA A 298 27.01 1.11 -4.20
CA ALA A 298 27.62 2.42 -4.31
C ALA A 298 26.62 3.58 -4.45
N GLN A 299 25.33 3.29 -4.67
CA GLN A 299 24.27 4.31 -4.66
C GLN A 299 23.98 4.85 -3.24
N GLY A 300 24.44 4.16 -2.20
CA GLY A 300 24.41 4.62 -0.81
C GLY A 300 23.14 4.24 -0.05
N ALA A 301 23.30 3.90 1.24
CA ALA A 301 22.22 3.44 2.10
C ALA A 301 21.08 4.45 2.21
N THR A 302 21.39 5.74 2.25
CA THR A 302 20.40 6.81 2.34
C THR A 302 19.52 6.86 1.08
N ASN A 303 20.10 6.81 -0.12
CA ASN A 303 19.31 6.85 -1.35
C ASN A 303 18.45 5.60 -1.52
N ILE A 304 18.98 4.44 -1.15
CA ILE A 304 18.29 3.16 -1.35
C ILE A 304 17.18 2.93 -0.31
N LEU A 305 17.39 3.30 0.95
CA LEU A 305 16.53 2.85 2.06
C LEU A 305 15.76 3.96 2.78
N SER A 306 16.14 5.24 2.68
CA SER A 306 15.58 6.30 3.53
C SER A 306 14.10 6.57 3.32
N SER A 307 13.54 6.21 2.16
CA SER A 307 12.12 6.42 1.87
C SER A 307 11.18 5.59 2.75
N TYR A 308 11.61 4.40 3.18
CA TYR A 308 10.85 3.59 4.11
C TYR A 308 10.62 4.33 5.43
N PRO A 309 11.64 4.63 6.26
CA PRO A 309 11.41 5.34 7.50
C PRO A 309 10.86 6.76 7.28
N SER A 310 11.18 7.42 6.15
CA SER A 310 10.58 8.71 5.81
C SER A 310 9.08 8.63 5.56
N LEU A 311 8.56 7.52 5.02
CA LEU A 311 7.12 7.27 4.90
C LEU A 311 6.46 7.28 6.28
N LEU A 312 6.95 6.48 7.23
CA LEU A 312 6.35 6.41 8.56
C LEU A 312 6.43 7.76 9.29
N VAL A 313 7.63 8.36 9.34
CA VAL A 313 7.87 9.62 10.04
C VAL A 313 7.02 10.75 9.44
N SER A 314 7.01 10.91 8.12
CA SER A 314 6.30 12.03 7.49
C SER A 314 4.78 11.86 7.45
N LYS A 315 4.27 10.62 7.41
CA LYS A 315 2.83 10.35 7.56
C LYS A 315 2.32 10.76 8.94
N ILE A 316 3.10 10.49 9.99
CA ILE A 316 2.68 10.70 11.38
C ILE A 316 2.99 12.12 11.88
N LEU A 317 4.21 12.62 11.62
CA LEU A 317 4.66 13.92 12.13
C LEU A 317 4.46 15.06 11.14
N GLY A 318 4.18 14.74 9.87
CA GLY A 318 4.01 15.72 8.81
C GLY A 318 5.32 16.18 8.19
N LYS A 319 5.36 17.47 7.82
CA LYS A 319 6.53 18.08 7.16
C LYS A 319 7.60 18.39 8.21
N SER A 320 8.84 17.94 7.94
CA SER A 320 10.00 18.33 8.73
C SER A 320 10.36 19.82 8.56
N ASN A 321 10.97 20.43 9.56
CA ASN A 321 11.53 21.78 9.50
C ASN A 321 13.03 21.70 9.20
N LYS A 322 13.73 20.76 9.84
CA LYS A 322 15.17 20.57 9.77
C LYS A 322 15.50 19.09 9.77
N ILE A 323 16.55 18.70 9.05
CA ILE A 323 17.06 17.33 8.98
C ILE A 323 18.56 17.37 9.26
N THR A 324 19.01 16.49 10.15
CA THR A 324 20.42 16.30 10.50
C THR A 324 20.79 14.85 10.22
N PHE A 325 22.00 14.64 9.69
CA PHE A 325 22.47 13.36 9.19
C PHE A 325 23.78 13.00 9.88
N PHE A 326 23.91 11.75 10.31
CA PHE A 326 25.08 11.17 10.95
C PHE A 326 25.45 9.90 10.18
N ASP A 327 25.99 10.10 8.98
CA ASP A 327 26.39 9.05 8.04
C ASP A 327 27.78 8.49 8.33
N GLN A 328 27.92 7.20 8.09
CA GLN A 328 29.17 6.46 8.05
C GLN A 328 29.37 5.98 6.61
N LYS A 329 30.59 6.20 6.10
CA LYS A 329 30.91 5.97 4.69
C LYS A 329 31.90 4.84 4.50
N ASP A 330 31.82 4.22 3.33
CA ASP A 330 32.84 3.35 2.74
C ASP A 330 33.12 3.89 1.34
N GLY A 331 34.28 4.51 1.15
CA GLY A 331 34.58 5.30 -0.06
C GLY A 331 33.67 6.54 -0.21
N ASP A 332 33.06 6.68 -1.39
CA ASP A 332 32.28 7.87 -1.78
C ASP A 332 30.81 7.85 -1.35
N TYR A 333 30.33 6.74 -0.77
CA TYR A 333 28.92 6.54 -0.43
C TYR A 333 28.74 6.13 1.03
N ASP A 334 27.55 6.38 1.57
CA ASP A 334 27.21 5.96 2.93
C ASP A 334 26.77 4.49 2.99
N ILE A 335 27.27 3.77 3.98
CA ILE A 335 26.86 2.40 4.31
C ILE A 335 25.86 2.34 5.48
N SER A 336 25.77 3.43 6.24
CA SER A 336 24.90 3.58 7.41
C SER A 336 24.64 5.07 7.67
N ASN A 337 23.42 5.43 8.09
CA ASN A 337 23.07 6.81 8.42
C ASN A 337 22.01 6.83 9.53
N LEU A 338 22.25 7.66 10.56
CA LEU A 338 21.23 8.08 11.51
C LEU A 338 20.73 9.47 11.10
N ILE A 339 19.43 9.56 10.89
CA ILE A 339 18.76 10.75 10.37
C ILE A 339 17.81 11.25 11.44
N ILE A 340 18.01 12.48 11.91
CA ILE A 340 17.14 13.15 12.88
C ILE A 340 16.39 14.26 12.16
N SER A 341 15.06 14.23 12.24
CA SER A 341 14.20 15.25 11.65
C SER A 341 13.37 15.94 12.74
N GLU A 342 13.39 17.27 12.74
CA GLU A 342 12.58 18.09 13.63
C GLU A 342 11.29 18.47 12.90
N HIS A 343 10.13 18.38 13.56
CA HIS A 343 8.80 18.67 13.00
C HIS A 343 8.08 19.72 13.84
N LYS A 344 6.89 20.15 13.39
CA LYS A 344 6.07 21.15 14.09
C LYS A 344 5.81 20.72 15.55
N GLY A 345 5.96 21.67 16.48
CA GLY A 345 5.72 21.44 17.91
C GLY A 345 6.84 20.69 18.62
N GLY A 346 8.06 20.68 18.07
CA GLY A 346 9.22 20.04 18.68
C GLY A 346 9.23 18.51 18.57
N LYS A 347 8.34 17.93 17.75
CA LYS A 347 8.27 16.49 17.53
C LYS A 347 9.48 16.00 16.73
N ILE A 348 9.98 14.81 17.04
CA ILE A 348 11.23 14.29 16.49
C ILE A 348 10.99 12.99 15.70
N GLY A 349 11.51 12.91 14.49
CA GLY A 349 11.64 11.68 13.74
C GLY A 349 13.08 11.17 13.78
N VAL A 350 13.28 9.90 14.12
CA VAL A 350 14.59 9.23 14.18
C VAL A 350 14.58 8.06 13.20
N SER A 351 15.32 8.19 12.11
CA SER A 351 15.41 7.16 11.07
C SER A 351 16.81 6.57 11.03
N ARG A 352 16.95 5.25 11.10
CA ARG A 352 18.23 4.58 10.88
C ARG A 352 18.17 3.75 9.60
N VAL A 353 19.09 4.01 8.68
CA VAL A 353 19.23 3.23 7.44
C VAL A 353 20.65 2.70 7.30
N ALA A 354 20.80 1.48 6.79
CA ALA A 354 22.11 0.90 6.53
C ALA A 354 22.06 -0.26 5.53
N THR A 355 23.07 -0.32 4.66
CA THR A 355 23.32 -1.42 3.71
C THR A 355 24.53 -2.29 4.11
N GLY A 356 25.39 -1.78 5.01
CA GLY A 356 26.57 -2.47 5.52
C GLY A 356 26.55 -2.77 7.02
N VAL A 357 25.55 -2.29 7.76
CA VAL A 357 25.41 -2.49 9.22
C VAL A 357 24.02 -3.05 9.51
N LYS A 358 23.94 -4.13 10.29
CA LYS A 358 22.64 -4.71 10.70
C LYS A 358 22.20 -4.14 12.05
N SER A 359 20.90 -3.89 12.16
CA SER A 359 20.21 -3.59 13.42
C SER A 359 18.81 -4.20 13.40
N GLU A 360 18.12 -4.19 14.53
CA GLU A 360 16.72 -4.58 14.61
C GLU A 360 15.88 -3.77 13.61
N GLY A 361 14.97 -4.43 12.90
CA GLY A 361 14.21 -3.83 11.80
C GLY A 361 12.86 -3.29 12.24
N ASP A 362 12.79 -2.70 13.43
CA ASP A 362 11.57 -2.30 14.12
C ASP A 362 11.23 -0.80 13.94
N ALA A 363 10.06 -0.43 14.43
CA ALA A 363 9.65 0.96 14.58
C ALA A 363 8.89 1.19 15.90
N VAL A 364 9.06 2.38 16.47
CA VAL A 364 8.43 2.80 17.72
C VAL A 364 7.82 4.19 17.55
N ILE A 365 6.57 4.36 17.98
CA ILE A 365 5.87 5.65 17.95
C ILE A 365 5.50 6.02 19.38
N SER A 366 6.09 7.09 19.90
CA SER A 366 5.95 7.50 21.31
C SER A 366 4.91 8.62 21.43
N GLY A 367 3.92 8.42 22.30
CA GLY A 367 2.88 9.41 22.60
C GLY A 367 2.77 9.71 24.10
N THR A 368 1.94 10.69 24.46
CA THR A 368 1.79 11.13 25.86
C THR A 368 1.00 10.17 26.75
N LYS A 369 0.30 9.18 26.18
CA LYS A 369 -0.50 8.20 26.95
C LYS A 369 0.04 6.77 26.85
N GLY A 370 0.94 6.50 25.91
CA GLY A 370 1.46 5.17 25.60
C GLY A 370 2.35 5.22 24.36
N TYR A 371 2.70 4.06 23.83
CA TYR A 371 3.52 3.95 22.62
C TYR A 371 3.07 2.79 21.76
N ILE A 372 3.37 2.86 20.46
CA ILE A 372 3.18 1.75 19.53
C ILE A 372 4.52 1.13 19.20
N TYR A 373 4.60 -0.19 19.34
CA TYR A 373 5.73 -1.02 18.90
C TYR A 373 5.35 -1.80 17.64
N ILE A 374 6.20 -1.73 16.61
CA ILE A 374 6.04 -2.46 15.36
C ILE A 374 7.26 -3.38 15.20
N PRO A 375 7.11 -4.70 15.34
CA PRO A 375 8.21 -5.63 15.24
C PRO A 375 8.80 -5.67 13.83
N ALA A 376 10.03 -6.16 13.72
CA ALA A 376 10.66 -6.36 12.43
C ALA A 376 10.00 -7.50 11.62
N PRO A 377 9.99 -7.40 10.28
CA PRO A 377 10.33 -6.22 9.48
C PRO A 377 9.19 -5.18 9.46
N TRP A 378 9.36 -4.01 10.08
CA TRP A 378 8.26 -3.05 10.27
C TRP A 378 7.70 -2.53 8.94
N TRP A 379 8.51 -2.45 7.88
CA TRP A 379 8.09 -2.01 6.54
C TRP A 379 7.18 -3.01 5.81
N LEU A 380 7.08 -4.24 6.32
CA LEU A 380 6.09 -5.24 5.93
C LEU A 380 5.08 -5.39 7.07
N THR A 381 4.49 -4.28 7.51
CA THR A 381 3.64 -4.24 8.70
C THR A 381 2.49 -5.26 8.59
N GLN A 382 2.52 -6.26 9.46
CA GLN A 382 1.42 -7.21 9.69
C GLN A 382 0.87 -7.09 11.11
N LYS A 383 1.74 -6.77 12.07
CA LYS A 383 1.39 -6.66 13.49
C LYS A 383 1.91 -5.33 14.04
N PHE A 384 1.15 -4.74 14.95
CA PHE A 384 1.65 -3.70 15.85
C PHE A 384 0.99 -3.84 17.23
N GLU A 385 1.68 -3.35 18.26
CA GLU A 385 1.25 -3.44 19.64
C GLU A 385 1.11 -2.04 20.20
N VAL A 386 -0.07 -1.71 20.70
CA VAL A 386 -0.33 -0.47 21.42
C VAL A 386 -0.13 -0.75 22.90
N ARG A 387 0.92 -0.19 23.47
CA ARG A 387 1.38 -0.45 24.84
C ARG A 387 1.19 0.78 25.71
N PHE A 388 0.85 0.53 26.97
CA PHE A 388 0.59 1.54 27.99
C PHE A 388 1.39 1.19 29.24
N GLU A 389 1.49 2.14 30.19
CA GLU A 389 2.14 1.90 31.48
C GLU A 389 1.52 0.70 32.24
N ASN A 390 0.19 0.58 32.19
CA ASN A 390 -0.50 -0.61 32.66
C ASN A 390 -0.55 -1.65 31.53
N GLU A 391 0.25 -2.70 31.66
CA GLU A 391 0.38 -3.76 30.66
C GLU A 391 -0.95 -4.49 30.36
N HIS A 392 -1.89 -4.53 31.31
CA HIS A 392 -3.21 -5.13 31.11
C HIS A 392 -4.08 -4.36 30.10
N LYS A 393 -3.69 -3.13 29.72
CA LYS A 393 -4.35 -2.34 28.68
C LYS A 393 -3.73 -2.53 27.29
N THR A 394 -2.69 -3.35 27.16
CA THR A 394 -2.00 -3.56 25.88
C THR A 394 -2.95 -4.15 24.85
N GLN A 395 -2.93 -3.59 23.64
CA GLN A 395 -3.74 -4.06 22.52
C GLN A 395 -2.82 -4.53 21.40
N VAL A 396 -3.16 -5.67 20.81
CA VAL A 396 -2.41 -6.26 19.71
C VAL A 396 -3.28 -6.25 18.46
N PHE A 397 -2.77 -5.60 17.42
CA PHE A 397 -3.40 -5.55 16.12
C PHE A 397 -2.63 -6.46 15.17
N ASN A 398 -3.33 -7.40 14.53
CA ASN A 398 -2.74 -8.34 13.58
C ASN A 398 -3.59 -8.40 12.31
N TYR A 399 -2.99 -7.97 11.21
CA TYR A 399 -3.54 -8.00 9.87
C TYR A 399 -2.60 -8.80 8.98
N GLN A 400 -3.08 -9.96 8.56
CA GLN A 400 -2.40 -10.70 7.52
C GLN A 400 -2.61 -10.00 6.18
N PHE A 401 -1.65 -10.17 5.28
CA PHE A 401 -1.77 -9.75 3.89
C PHE A 401 -1.22 -10.85 2.99
N ASP A 402 -1.75 -10.94 1.77
CA ASP A 402 -1.37 -12.00 0.84
C ASP A 402 -0.02 -11.72 0.18
N GLY A 403 0.76 -12.79 -0.05
CA GLY A 403 1.99 -12.74 -0.83
C GLY A 403 3.05 -11.84 -0.20
N CYS A 404 3.76 -11.07 -1.03
CA CYS A 404 4.85 -10.19 -0.57
C CYS A 404 4.44 -8.72 -0.33
N GLY A 405 3.13 -8.43 -0.36
CA GLY A 405 2.56 -7.10 -0.16
C GLY A 405 2.51 -6.20 -1.41
N LEU A 406 3.23 -6.52 -2.48
CA LEU A 406 3.20 -5.74 -3.74
C LEU A 406 1.79 -5.69 -4.35
N ARG A 407 1.01 -6.76 -4.20
CA ARG A 407 -0.36 -6.88 -4.72
C ARG A 407 -1.27 -5.72 -4.33
N TYR A 408 -1.12 -5.20 -3.10
CA TYR A 408 -1.94 -4.11 -2.56
C TYR A 408 -1.66 -2.78 -3.26
N MET A 409 -0.39 -2.54 -3.57
CA MET A 409 0.07 -1.38 -4.32
C MET A 409 -0.36 -1.48 -5.79
N ILE A 410 -0.19 -2.66 -6.41
CA ILE A 410 -0.62 -2.91 -7.79
C ILE A 410 -2.13 -2.73 -7.94
N ALA A 411 -2.91 -3.24 -6.99
CA ALA A 411 -4.36 -3.09 -6.97
C ALA A 411 -4.80 -1.64 -6.80
N GLU A 412 -4.16 -0.87 -5.90
CA GLU A 412 -4.43 0.56 -5.76
C GLU A 412 -4.11 1.32 -7.05
N PHE A 413 -2.94 1.09 -7.65
CA PHE A 413 -2.54 1.72 -8.91
C PHE A 413 -3.54 1.44 -10.04
N THR A 414 -3.94 0.17 -10.18
CA THR A 414 -4.92 -0.28 -11.18
C THR A 414 -6.29 0.34 -10.95
N SER A 415 -6.77 0.34 -9.70
CA SER A 415 -8.05 0.93 -9.31
C SER A 415 -8.11 2.44 -9.58
N LEU A 416 -7.01 3.16 -9.33
CA LEU A 416 -6.94 4.59 -9.62
C LEU A 416 -7.07 4.90 -11.11
N ILE A 417 -6.38 4.14 -11.97
CA ILE A 417 -6.47 4.31 -13.43
C ILE A 417 -7.91 4.05 -13.89
N GLN A 418 -8.50 2.92 -13.49
CA GLN A 418 -9.86 2.52 -13.86
C GLN A 418 -10.94 3.50 -13.43
N ARG A 419 -10.75 4.16 -12.28
CA ARG A 419 -11.71 5.13 -11.72
C ARG A 419 -11.45 6.56 -12.17
N ASP A 420 -10.57 6.72 -13.15
CA ASP A 420 -10.08 8.00 -13.63
C ASP A 420 -9.56 8.93 -12.51
N LYS A 421 -8.88 8.34 -11.51
CA LYS A 421 -8.24 9.07 -10.40
C LYS A 421 -6.74 9.11 -10.62
N ARG A 422 -6.14 10.29 -10.37
CA ARG A 422 -4.69 10.52 -10.53
C ARG A 422 -3.96 10.75 -9.21
N LYS A 423 -4.59 10.39 -8.09
CA LYS A 423 -4.06 10.59 -6.74
C LYS A 423 -4.53 9.47 -5.82
N SER A 424 -3.60 8.79 -5.17
CA SER A 424 -3.91 7.89 -4.05
C SER A 424 -4.09 8.70 -2.77
N LYS A 425 -4.97 8.24 -1.88
CA LYS A 425 -5.04 8.73 -0.49
C LYS A 425 -3.97 8.10 0.40
N MET A 426 -3.55 6.87 0.08
CA MET A 426 -2.53 6.12 0.81
C MET A 426 -1.14 6.72 0.59
N LEU A 427 -0.88 7.24 -0.62
CA LEU A 427 0.36 7.92 -0.96
C LEU A 427 0.08 9.15 -1.85
N THR A 428 -0.13 10.30 -1.22
CA THR A 428 -0.47 11.53 -1.94
C THR A 428 0.77 12.13 -2.63
N PRO A 429 0.61 13.04 -3.62
CA PRO A 429 1.75 13.78 -4.17
C PRO A 429 2.55 14.55 -3.11
N SER A 430 1.87 15.09 -2.09
CA SER A 430 2.56 15.74 -0.98
C SER A 430 3.34 14.74 -0.13
N ASP A 431 2.86 13.51 0.03
CA ASP A 431 3.60 12.46 0.74
C ASP A 431 4.85 12.08 -0.05
N MET A 432 4.74 11.84 -1.36
CA MET A 432 5.89 11.53 -2.22
C MET A 432 6.97 12.63 -2.15
N MET A 433 6.57 13.91 -2.12
CA MET A 433 7.51 15.01 -1.90
C MET A 433 8.19 14.97 -0.52
N ARG A 434 7.43 14.69 0.55
CA ARG A 434 7.96 14.64 1.93
C ARG A 434 8.89 13.44 2.13
N ILE A 435 8.53 12.29 1.57
CA ILE A 435 9.30 11.05 1.66
C ILE A 435 10.65 11.20 0.97
N ASN A 436 10.65 11.73 -0.25
CA ASN A 436 11.88 11.95 -1.01
C ASN A 436 12.71 13.10 -0.42
N ARG A 437 12.14 14.02 0.36
CA ARG A 437 12.89 15.16 0.92
C ARG A 437 14.17 14.75 1.66
N VAL A 438 14.15 13.64 2.40
CA VAL A 438 15.31 13.18 3.18
C VAL A 438 16.51 12.87 2.28
N LEU A 439 16.34 12.03 1.26
CA LEU A 439 17.44 11.73 0.33
C LEU A 439 17.83 12.95 -0.52
N LEU A 440 16.88 13.82 -0.85
CA LEU A 440 17.14 15.01 -1.64
C LEU A 440 18.04 16.01 -0.87
N GLU A 441 17.72 16.30 0.38
CA GLU A 441 18.56 17.16 1.24
C GLU A 441 19.90 16.50 1.55
N TYR A 442 19.95 15.18 1.68
CA TYR A 442 21.21 14.44 1.80
C TYR A 442 22.10 14.63 0.57
N ASN A 443 21.56 14.44 -0.64
CA ASN A 443 22.30 14.61 -1.89
C ASN A 443 22.77 16.05 -2.09
N ASP A 444 21.95 17.04 -1.74
CA ASP A 444 22.35 18.47 -1.79
C ASP A 444 23.54 18.73 -0.83
N ARG A 445 23.47 18.21 0.40
CA ARG A 445 24.57 18.30 1.39
C ARG A 445 25.86 17.67 0.86
N GLU A 446 25.77 16.50 0.23
CA GLU A 446 26.94 15.80 -0.32
C GLU A 446 27.57 16.55 -1.49
N LYS A 447 26.76 17.12 -2.38
CA LYS A 447 27.23 18.01 -3.46
C LYS A 447 27.95 19.24 -2.89
N GLU A 448 27.42 19.86 -1.85
CA GLU A 448 28.06 21.01 -1.19
C GLU A 448 29.40 20.66 -0.55
N LYS A 449 29.51 19.50 0.12
CA LYS A 449 30.78 19.03 0.69
C LYS A 449 31.84 18.81 -0.40
N LYS A 450 31.50 18.08 -1.47
CA LYS A 450 32.41 17.85 -2.61
C LYS A 450 32.87 19.16 -3.23
N ASN A 451 31.98 20.12 -3.42
CA ASN A 451 32.32 21.45 -3.94
C ASN A 451 33.27 22.23 -3.02
N LYS A 452 33.14 22.09 -1.70
CA LYS A 452 34.04 22.73 -0.72
C LYS A 452 35.43 22.08 -0.72
N GLU A 453 35.51 20.76 -0.87
CA GLU A 453 36.78 20.02 -0.96
C GLU A 453 37.54 20.38 -2.24
N ILE A 454 36.87 20.44 -3.40
CA ILE A 454 37.49 20.88 -4.66
C ILE A 454 38.03 22.31 -4.54
N LYS A 455 37.30 23.20 -3.86
CA LYS A 455 37.76 24.58 -3.61
C LYS A 455 38.94 24.66 -2.64
N LYS A 456 39.06 23.73 -1.70
CA LYS A 456 40.18 23.65 -0.75
C LYS A 456 41.42 23.00 -1.36
N GLY A 457 41.28 22.01 -2.24
CA GLY A 457 42.39 21.37 -2.95
C GLY A 457 42.96 22.16 -4.13
N LYS A 458 42.33 23.28 -4.50
CA LYS A 458 42.82 24.26 -5.49
C LYS A 458 43.53 25.46 -4.85
N LYS A 459 43.64 25.51 -3.52
CA LYS A 459 44.46 26.44 -2.75
C LYS A 459 45.64 25.68 -2.18
#